data_AF-A0A6H1WA05-F1
#
_entry.id   AF-A0A6H1WA05-F1
#
_cell.length_a   1.000
_cell.length_b   1.000
_cell.length_c   1.000
_cell.angle_alpha   90.00
_cell.angle_beta   90.00
_cell.angle_gamma   90.00
#
_symmetry.space_group_name_H-M   'P 1'
#
loop_
_entity.id
_entity.type
_entity.pdbx_description
1 polymer ?
#
loop_
_entity_poly.entity_id
_entity_poly.type
_entity_poly.pdbx_seq_one_letter_code
_entity_poly.pdbx_strand_id
1 'polypeptide(L)'
;MKELAPGEYTDPVVEPSPVEEQHRGAWQATVHFRKLDGDEVQWELCAYGDSEEVARLTAIAAVDDERGMHVQTMGYDSPAVRTYIAAASHMHDLRRALSALECAAVLEDNTAKGHLRAQAVSVYGRTWNSNARPDLADIIEFSEADVELTESIRILRNRFTVHSENSMTTTVPLFDLERQPDGAVSLEEVRSATFEHPLPEAFVEGLHQMLERLAEQLTARLKELKQPIVDEVTPEMLSELFQHPELVQVRAVAAADWSPDDRRPPFPSSRFRDVHIVEGESGSTSATLT
;
A
#
# COMPACT_ATOMS: atom_id res chain seq x y z
N MET A 1 -22.58 1.64 -22.66
CA MET A 1 -21.61 0.74 -23.32
C MET A 1 -21.50 -0.52 -22.47
N LYS A 2 -21.42 -1.72 -23.04
CA LYS A 2 -21.25 -2.95 -22.25
C LYS A 2 -19.85 -2.91 -21.61
N GLU A 3 -19.76 -3.22 -20.32
CA GLU A 3 -18.46 -3.35 -19.66
C GLU A 3 -17.77 -4.63 -20.16
N LEU A 4 -16.64 -4.45 -20.85
CA LEU A 4 -15.76 -5.52 -21.32
C LEU A 4 -14.97 -6.11 -20.14
N ALA A 5 -14.87 -7.44 -20.08
CA ALA A 5 -13.93 -8.10 -19.19
C ALA A 5 -12.48 -7.93 -19.69
N PRO A 6 -11.44 -8.09 -18.84
CA PRO A 6 -10.05 -8.04 -19.28
C PRO A 6 -9.79 -8.99 -20.45
N GLY A 7 -9.22 -8.46 -21.53
CA GLY A 7 -8.97 -9.19 -22.76
C GLY A 7 -10.17 -9.29 -23.71
N GLU A 8 -11.36 -8.81 -23.35
CA GLU A 8 -12.48 -8.71 -24.30
C GLU A 8 -12.36 -7.44 -25.16
N TYR A 9 -12.89 -7.52 -26.38
CA TYR A 9 -13.03 -6.39 -27.29
C TYR A 9 -14.39 -6.45 -27.99
N THR A 10 -14.90 -5.29 -28.42
CA THR A 10 -16.12 -5.19 -29.22
C THR A 10 -15.85 -5.57 -30.67
N ASP A 11 -16.87 -6.01 -31.40
CA ASP A 11 -16.76 -6.06 -32.86
C ASP A 11 -16.36 -4.67 -33.41
N PRO A 12 -15.42 -4.59 -34.37
CA PRO A 12 -15.02 -3.32 -34.94
C PRO A 12 -16.21 -2.61 -35.60
N VAL A 13 -16.42 -1.35 -35.22
CA VAL A 13 -17.34 -0.44 -35.90
C VAL A 13 -16.57 0.19 -37.05
N VAL A 14 -17.03 -0.03 -38.28
CA VAL A 14 -16.33 0.44 -39.48
C VAL A 14 -17.16 1.50 -40.19
N GLU A 15 -16.56 2.63 -40.48
CA GLU A 15 -17.18 3.76 -41.15
C GLU A 15 -16.23 4.43 -42.14
N PRO A 16 -16.73 5.15 -43.15
CA PRO A 16 -15.87 5.95 -44.02
C PRO A 16 -15.10 6.99 -43.20
N SER A 17 -13.77 7.07 -43.37
CA SER A 17 -12.95 8.02 -42.62
C SER A 17 -13.43 9.46 -42.87
N PRO A 18 -13.49 10.30 -41.83
CA PRO A 18 -13.88 11.70 -41.95
C PRO A 18 -13.10 12.42 -43.04
N VAL A 19 -13.82 13.24 -43.82
CA VAL A 19 -13.30 13.93 -45.03
C VAL A 19 -12.12 14.87 -44.70
N GLU A 20 -11.97 15.27 -43.44
CA GLU A 20 -10.97 16.21 -42.95
C GLU A 20 -9.66 15.56 -42.46
N GLU A 21 -9.57 14.23 -42.48
CA GLU A 21 -8.38 13.50 -42.01
C GLU A 21 -7.37 13.18 -43.12
N GLN A 22 -6.13 12.86 -42.72
CA GLN A 22 -5.05 12.42 -43.61
C GLN A 22 -5.39 11.14 -44.41
N HIS A 23 -6.49 10.46 -44.07
CA HIS A 23 -6.94 9.19 -44.65
C HIS A 23 -8.19 9.34 -45.55
N ARG A 24 -8.35 10.49 -46.21
CA ARG A 24 -9.51 10.77 -47.07
C ARG A 24 -9.74 9.70 -48.14
N GLY A 25 -10.90 9.05 -48.09
CA GLY A 25 -11.29 7.96 -49.00
C GLY A 25 -10.99 6.56 -48.45
N ALA A 26 -10.32 6.45 -47.30
CA ALA A 26 -10.16 5.21 -46.57
C ALA A 26 -11.38 4.92 -45.68
N TRP A 27 -11.40 3.72 -45.14
CA TRP A 27 -12.31 3.27 -44.09
C TRP A 27 -11.58 3.31 -42.75
N GLN A 28 -12.28 3.74 -41.70
CA GLN A 28 -11.82 3.71 -40.32
C GLN A 28 -12.57 2.60 -39.58
N ALA A 29 -11.84 1.78 -38.85
CA ALA A 29 -12.40 0.81 -37.92
C ALA A 29 -12.01 1.19 -36.49
N THR A 30 -13.02 1.30 -35.63
CA THR A 30 -12.86 1.60 -34.21
C THR A 30 -13.22 0.38 -33.39
N VAL A 31 -12.32 -0.02 -32.49
CA VAL A 31 -12.52 -1.12 -31.56
C VAL A 31 -12.31 -0.62 -30.14
N HIS A 32 -13.26 -0.95 -29.26
CA HIS A 32 -13.06 -0.82 -27.82
C HIS A 32 -12.53 -2.14 -27.27
N PHE A 33 -11.49 -2.08 -26.46
CA PHE A 33 -10.91 -3.26 -25.82
C PHE A 33 -10.50 -2.96 -24.38
N ARG A 34 -10.42 -3.99 -23.55
CA ARG A 34 -9.85 -3.89 -22.20
C ARG A 34 -8.53 -4.66 -22.17
N LYS A 35 -7.45 -3.99 -21.80
CA LYS A 35 -6.10 -4.59 -21.70
C LYS A 35 -6.06 -5.70 -20.66
N LEU A 36 -5.13 -6.63 -20.82
CA LEU A 36 -4.90 -7.75 -19.89
C LEU A 36 -4.09 -7.34 -18.65
N ASP A 37 -3.47 -6.18 -18.66
CA ASP A 37 -2.61 -5.64 -17.61
C ASP A 37 -3.37 -5.12 -16.37
N GLY A 38 -4.68 -5.34 -16.30
CA GLY A 38 -5.51 -4.98 -15.16
C GLY A 38 -5.97 -3.51 -15.14
N ASP A 39 -5.73 -2.75 -16.21
CA ASP A 39 -6.27 -1.40 -16.33
C ASP A 39 -7.81 -1.42 -16.38
N GLU A 40 -8.45 -0.57 -15.59
CA GLU A 40 -9.92 -0.47 -15.53
C GLU A 40 -10.48 0.30 -16.73
N VAL A 41 -9.63 1.02 -17.45
CA VAL A 41 -10.01 1.87 -18.57
C VAL A 41 -10.21 1.02 -19.83
N GLN A 42 -11.36 1.23 -20.48
CA GLN A 42 -11.58 0.75 -21.84
C GLN A 42 -10.79 1.63 -22.81
N TRP A 43 -9.99 1.01 -23.65
CA TRP A 43 -9.18 1.67 -24.65
C TRP A 43 -9.90 1.68 -25.98
N GLU A 44 -9.80 2.79 -26.69
CA GLU A 44 -10.28 2.92 -28.06
C GLU A 44 -9.09 2.85 -29.01
N LEU A 45 -9.15 1.94 -29.97
CA LEU A 45 -8.16 1.83 -31.03
C LEU A 45 -8.82 2.12 -32.36
N CYS A 46 -8.22 3.05 -33.11
CA CYS A 46 -8.62 3.39 -34.48
C CYS A 46 -7.58 2.87 -35.47
N ALA A 47 -8.04 2.14 -36.49
CA ALA A 47 -7.21 1.71 -37.61
C ALA A 47 -7.85 2.11 -38.94
N TYR A 48 -7.03 2.29 -39.97
CA TYR A 48 -7.47 2.73 -41.29
C TYR A 48 -7.11 1.69 -42.36
N GLY A 49 -7.93 1.60 -43.40
CA GLY A 49 -7.70 0.70 -44.54
C GLY A 49 -8.41 1.16 -45.81
N ASP A 50 -7.90 0.72 -46.96
CA ASP A 50 -8.44 1.10 -48.28
C ASP A 50 -9.81 0.46 -48.59
N SER A 51 -10.25 -0.48 -47.74
CA SER A 51 -11.60 -1.09 -47.77
C SER A 51 -12.11 -1.33 -46.34
N GLU A 52 -13.43 -1.52 -46.20
CA GLU A 52 -14.07 -1.83 -44.92
C GLU A 52 -13.45 -3.07 -44.26
N GLU A 53 -13.22 -4.12 -45.05
CA GLU A 53 -12.62 -5.38 -44.58
C GLU A 53 -11.17 -5.20 -44.13
N VAL A 54 -10.37 -4.41 -44.88
CA VAL A 54 -8.98 -4.14 -44.51
C VAL A 54 -8.92 -3.35 -43.21
N ALA A 55 -9.72 -2.27 -43.07
CA ALA A 55 -9.76 -1.48 -41.84
C ALA A 55 -10.16 -2.36 -40.63
N ARG A 56 -11.17 -3.22 -40.79
CA ARG A 56 -11.61 -4.17 -39.77
C ARG A 56 -10.50 -5.11 -39.33
N LEU A 57 -9.80 -5.75 -40.28
CA LEU A 57 -8.72 -6.69 -39.99
C LEU A 57 -7.52 -6.00 -39.36
N THR A 58 -7.19 -4.77 -39.78
CA THR A 58 -6.10 -3.98 -39.18
C THR A 58 -6.44 -3.59 -37.73
N ALA A 59 -7.68 -3.21 -37.43
CA ALA A 59 -8.09 -2.91 -36.05
C ALA A 59 -8.00 -4.15 -35.16
N ILE A 60 -8.45 -5.32 -35.63
CA ILE A 60 -8.33 -6.58 -34.89
C ILE A 60 -6.86 -6.94 -34.67
N ALA A 61 -6.02 -6.86 -35.70
CA ALA A 61 -4.60 -7.16 -35.59
C ALA A 61 -3.89 -6.21 -34.61
N ALA A 62 -4.24 -4.93 -34.60
CA ALA A 62 -3.68 -3.96 -33.66
C ALA A 62 -4.14 -4.21 -32.21
N VAL A 63 -5.39 -4.64 -32.01
CA VAL A 63 -5.88 -5.10 -30.70
C VAL A 63 -5.15 -6.36 -30.26
N ASP A 64 -4.93 -7.32 -31.15
CA ASP A 64 -4.20 -8.55 -30.84
C ASP A 64 -2.71 -8.27 -30.57
N ASP A 65 -2.10 -7.30 -31.25
CA ASP A 65 -0.74 -6.82 -31.01
C ASP A 65 -0.65 -6.15 -29.63
N GLU A 66 -1.55 -5.21 -29.32
CA GLU A 66 -1.65 -4.58 -28.00
C GLU A 66 -1.93 -5.58 -26.86
N ARG A 67 -2.74 -6.61 -27.11
CA ARG A 67 -3.02 -7.70 -26.16
C ARG A 67 -1.83 -8.66 -26.02
N GLY A 68 -1.01 -8.82 -27.06
CA GLY A 68 0.05 -9.81 -27.16
C GLY A 68 1.41 -9.36 -26.61
N MET A 69 1.61 -8.08 -26.28
CA MET A 69 2.92 -7.59 -25.85
C MET A 69 3.14 -7.61 -24.34
N HIS A 70 2.11 -7.35 -23.54
CA HIS A 70 2.27 -7.18 -22.09
C HIS A 70 1.07 -7.71 -21.30
N VAL A 71 1.37 -8.50 -20.26
CA VAL A 71 0.39 -9.03 -19.32
C VAL A 71 0.93 -8.79 -17.91
N GLN A 72 0.09 -8.23 -17.04
CA GLN A 72 0.36 -8.25 -15.61
C GLN A 72 -0.26 -9.52 -15.02
N THR A 73 0.47 -10.19 -14.16
CA THR A 73 0.00 -11.42 -13.51
C THR A 73 0.68 -11.56 -12.16
N MET A 74 0.03 -12.26 -11.24
CA MET A 74 0.64 -12.70 -10.00
C MET A 74 1.86 -13.58 -10.32
N GLY A 75 2.94 -13.40 -9.55
CA GLY A 75 4.08 -14.29 -9.64
C GLY A 75 3.71 -15.73 -9.30
N TYR A 76 4.50 -16.68 -9.77
CA TYR A 76 4.37 -18.08 -9.38
C TYR A 76 4.78 -18.27 -7.91
N ASP A 77 4.29 -19.35 -7.30
CA ASP A 77 4.53 -19.62 -5.89
C ASP A 77 5.84 -20.37 -5.65
N SER A 78 6.93 -19.62 -5.44
CA SER A 78 8.24 -20.17 -5.08
C SER A 78 8.83 -19.59 -3.79
N PRO A 79 9.78 -20.28 -3.15
CA PRO A 79 10.52 -19.75 -2.00
C PRO A 79 11.19 -18.39 -2.29
N ALA A 80 11.74 -18.19 -3.49
CA ALA A 80 12.35 -16.93 -3.89
C ALA A 80 11.31 -15.79 -3.97
N VAL A 81 10.17 -16.04 -4.60
CA VAL A 81 9.06 -15.06 -4.69
C VAL A 81 8.52 -14.71 -3.30
N ARG A 82 8.32 -15.71 -2.42
CA ARG A 82 7.87 -15.47 -1.03
C ARG A 82 8.85 -14.61 -0.25
N THR A 83 10.15 -14.88 -0.39
CA THR A 83 11.22 -14.11 0.26
C THR A 83 11.24 -12.68 -0.24
N TYR A 84 11.14 -12.48 -1.56
CA TYR A 84 11.06 -11.16 -2.17
C TYR A 84 9.82 -10.38 -1.70
N ILE A 85 8.64 -11.01 -1.65
CA ILE A 85 7.41 -10.37 -1.15
C ILE A 85 7.55 -9.99 0.32
N ALA A 86 8.12 -10.86 1.16
CA ALA A 86 8.36 -10.57 2.57
C ALA A 86 9.28 -9.34 2.73
N ALA A 87 10.40 -9.30 1.99
CA ALA A 87 11.31 -8.15 1.96
C ALA A 87 10.62 -6.88 1.43
N ALA A 88 9.88 -6.96 0.34
CA ALA A 88 9.17 -5.82 -0.25
C ALA A 88 8.09 -5.27 0.68
N SER A 89 7.48 -6.12 1.51
CA SER A 89 6.52 -5.68 2.52
C SER A 89 7.16 -4.82 3.61
N HIS A 90 8.41 -5.09 4.00
CA HIS A 90 9.15 -4.23 4.93
C HIS A 90 9.44 -2.86 4.31
N MET A 91 9.72 -2.78 3.00
CA MET A 91 9.91 -1.51 2.30
C MET A 91 8.69 -0.60 2.42
N HIS A 92 7.49 -1.16 2.32
CA HIS A 92 6.25 -0.40 2.52
C HIS A 92 6.18 0.18 3.94
N ASP A 93 6.48 -0.62 4.96
CA ASP A 93 6.47 -0.14 6.35
C ASP A 93 7.54 0.94 6.61
N LEU A 94 8.77 0.77 6.09
CA LEU A 94 9.83 1.78 6.19
C LEU A 94 9.41 3.10 5.55
N ARG A 95 8.86 3.07 4.33
CA ARG A 95 8.40 4.27 3.62
C ARG A 95 7.24 4.94 4.33
N ARG A 96 6.27 4.18 4.86
CA ARG A 96 5.18 4.75 5.66
C ARG A 96 5.69 5.42 6.92
N ALA A 97 6.67 4.82 7.60
CA ALA A 97 7.26 5.40 8.79
C ALA A 97 8.00 6.70 8.46
N LEU A 98 8.79 6.72 7.38
CA LEU A 98 9.45 7.93 6.87
C LEU A 98 8.44 9.03 6.55
N SER A 99 7.43 8.74 5.72
CA SER A 99 6.42 9.74 5.36
C SER A 99 5.68 10.30 6.58
N ALA A 100 5.42 9.48 7.61
CA ALA A 100 4.83 9.98 8.85
C ALA A 100 5.76 10.98 9.58
N LEU A 101 7.07 10.72 9.62
CA LEU A 101 8.03 11.66 10.22
C LEU A 101 8.19 12.94 9.40
N GLU A 102 8.25 12.84 8.07
CA GLU A 102 8.33 13.99 7.17
C GLU A 102 7.08 14.88 7.29
N CYS A 103 5.88 14.28 7.33
CA CYS A 103 4.65 15.02 7.60
C CYS A 103 4.68 15.67 8.99
N ALA A 104 5.16 14.96 10.02
CA ALA A 104 5.28 15.54 11.36
C ALA A 104 6.25 16.73 11.41
N ALA A 105 7.32 16.73 10.59
CA ALA A 105 8.31 17.79 10.58
C ALA A 105 7.74 19.15 10.09
N VAL A 106 6.77 19.12 9.18
CA VAL A 106 6.22 20.34 8.54
C VAL A 106 4.93 20.86 9.17
N LEU A 107 4.28 20.10 10.06
CA LEU A 107 3.07 20.55 10.72
C LEU A 107 3.33 21.67 11.74
N GLU A 108 2.30 22.42 12.12
CA GLU A 108 2.36 23.35 13.25
C GLU A 108 1.70 22.76 14.50
N ASP A 109 0.64 21.96 14.32
CA ASP A 109 -0.11 21.31 15.39
C ASP A 109 0.71 20.22 16.10
N ASN A 110 1.08 20.49 17.36
CA ASN A 110 1.86 19.57 18.20
C ASN A 110 1.14 18.24 18.50
N THR A 111 -0.18 18.24 18.58
CA THR A 111 -0.95 17.01 18.81
C THR A 111 -0.88 16.11 17.59
N ALA A 112 -1.13 16.66 16.39
CA ALA A 112 -0.98 15.93 15.14
C ALA A 112 0.46 15.42 14.92
N LYS A 113 1.48 16.24 15.24
CA LYS A 113 2.89 15.82 15.24
C LYS A 113 3.14 14.61 16.13
N GLY A 114 2.64 14.66 17.37
CA GLY A 114 2.77 13.58 18.34
C GLY A 114 2.20 12.27 17.80
N HIS A 115 1.01 12.32 17.22
CA HIS A 115 0.36 11.14 16.62
C HIS A 115 1.14 10.56 15.44
N LEU A 116 1.64 11.40 14.52
CA LEU A 116 2.43 10.94 13.38
C LEU A 116 3.78 10.32 13.81
N ARG A 117 4.45 10.90 14.81
CA ARG A 117 5.69 10.32 15.38
C ARG A 117 5.40 8.95 16.03
N ALA A 118 4.31 8.83 16.78
CA ALA A 118 3.89 7.55 17.34
C ALA A 118 3.51 6.52 16.26
N GLN A 119 2.86 6.97 15.18
CA GLN A 119 2.56 6.14 14.02
C GLN A 119 3.83 5.62 13.34
N ALA A 120 4.85 6.46 13.15
CA ALA A 120 6.13 6.04 12.58
C ALA A 120 6.77 4.91 13.41
N VAL A 121 6.82 5.08 14.74
CA VAL A 121 7.30 4.06 15.68
C VAL A 121 6.47 2.77 15.59
N SER A 122 5.14 2.88 15.57
CA SER A 122 4.25 1.73 15.49
C SER A 122 4.41 0.95 14.17
N VAL A 123 4.50 1.66 13.04
CA VAL A 123 4.68 1.06 11.71
C VAL A 123 6.05 0.39 11.61
N TYR A 124 7.12 1.09 11.97
CA TYR A 124 8.45 0.49 12.01
C TYR A 124 8.48 -0.74 12.91
N GLY A 125 7.75 -0.69 14.03
CA GLY A 125 7.46 -1.79 14.95
C GLY A 125 7.00 -3.11 14.34
N ARG A 126 6.49 -3.10 13.11
CA ARG A 126 6.03 -4.29 12.37
C ARG A 126 7.17 -5.01 11.64
N THR A 127 8.37 -4.43 11.63
CA THR A 127 9.53 -5.01 10.93
C THR A 127 10.25 -6.09 11.74
N TRP A 128 9.83 -6.34 13.00
CA TRP A 128 10.35 -7.42 13.85
C TRP A 128 9.24 -8.14 14.64
N ASN A 129 9.53 -9.37 15.08
CA ASN A 129 8.64 -10.25 15.84
C ASN A 129 7.26 -10.45 15.19
N SER A 130 7.22 -10.51 13.85
CA SER A 130 5.99 -10.80 13.11
C SER A 130 5.82 -12.31 12.95
N ASN A 131 4.64 -12.84 13.28
CA ASN A 131 4.30 -14.23 12.95
C ASN A 131 4.04 -14.44 11.45
N ALA A 132 3.97 -13.36 10.66
CA ALA A 132 3.61 -13.41 9.24
C ALA A 132 4.82 -13.35 8.30
N ARG A 133 5.97 -12.84 8.74
CA ARG A 133 7.18 -12.69 7.91
C ARG A 133 8.44 -12.66 8.79
N PRO A 134 9.62 -13.03 8.24
CA PRO A 134 10.91 -12.88 8.93
C PRO A 134 11.19 -11.45 9.34
N ASP A 135 12.07 -11.27 10.31
CA ASP A 135 12.46 -9.95 10.79
C ASP A 135 13.31 -9.24 9.72
N LEU A 136 13.23 -7.90 9.68
CA LEU A 136 14.01 -7.12 8.73
C LEU A 136 15.53 -7.33 8.92
N ALA A 137 15.95 -7.55 10.16
CA ALA A 137 17.34 -7.88 10.51
C ALA A 137 17.82 -9.24 9.95
N ASP A 138 16.90 -10.13 9.56
CA ASP A 138 17.26 -11.38 8.86
C ASP A 138 17.53 -11.14 7.35
N ILE A 139 17.21 -9.95 6.84
CA ILE A 139 17.22 -9.64 5.40
C ILE A 139 18.33 -8.63 5.05
N ILE A 140 18.58 -7.65 5.93
CA ILE A 140 19.60 -6.61 5.78
C ILE A 140 20.42 -6.45 7.06
N GLU A 141 21.59 -5.84 6.95
CA GLU A 141 22.50 -5.63 8.09
C GLU A 141 22.17 -4.33 8.83
N PHE A 142 22.12 -4.42 10.16
CA PHE A 142 21.90 -3.27 11.02
C PHE A 142 23.26 -2.82 11.56
N SER A 143 23.54 -1.52 11.53
CA SER A 143 24.68 -0.99 12.27
C SER A 143 24.41 -1.08 13.78
N GLU A 144 25.46 -1.01 14.60
CA GLU A 144 25.32 -1.02 16.07
C GLU A 144 24.35 0.06 16.56
N ALA A 145 24.44 1.26 15.98
CA ALA A 145 23.53 2.37 16.28
C ALA A 145 22.07 2.05 15.87
N ASP A 146 21.85 1.39 14.74
CA ASP A 146 20.52 0.99 14.30
C ASP A 146 19.93 -0.08 15.24
N VAL A 147 20.75 -1.02 15.73
CA VAL A 147 20.33 -2.02 16.72
C VAL A 147 19.92 -1.35 18.03
N GLU A 148 20.75 -0.45 18.57
CA GLU A 148 20.45 0.28 19.82
C GLU A 148 19.16 1.10 19.71
N LEU A 149 18.96 1.75 18.56
CA LEU A 149 17.76 2.55 18.32
C LEU A 149 16.52 1.65 18.14
N THR A 150 16.65 0.52 17.44
CA THR A 150 15.59 -0.50 17.32
C THR A 150 15.18 -1.02 18.70
N GLU A 151 16.14 -1.29 19.58
CA GLU A 151 15.90 -1.71 20.95
C GLU A 151 15.18 -0.64 21.77
N SER A 152 15.58 0.63 21.61
CA SER A 152 14.89 1.76 22.23
C SER A 152 13.43 1.85 21.76
N ILE A 153 13.18 1.65 20.46
CA ILE A 153 11.83 1.64 19.88
C ILE A 153 11.02 0.45 20.40
N ARG A 154 11.63 -0.72 20.55
CA ARG A 154 11.00 -1.91 21.12
C ARG A 154 10.54 -1.65 22.55
N ILE A 155 11.40 -1.04 23.38
CA ILE A 155 11.07 -0.64 24.75
C ILE A 155 9.93 0.38 24.75
N LEU A 156 10.00 1.40 23.90
CA LEU A 156 8.95 2.40 23.75
C LEU A 156 7.63 1.73 23.38
N ARG A 157 7.56 0.97 22.29
CA ARG A 157 6.34 0.28 21.83
C ARG A 157 5.72 -0.57 22.94
N ASN A 158 6.52 -1.37 23.65
CA ASN A 158 6.02 -2.23 24.71
C ASN A 158 5.51 -1.42 25.92
N ARG A 159 6.19 -0.33 26.29
CA ARG A 159 5.73 0.56 27.37
C ARG A 159 4.51 1.39 26.99
N PHE A 160 4.40 1.82 25.74
CA PHE A 160 3.32 2.67 25.25
C PHE A 160 2.04 1.90 24.91
N THR A 161 2.18 0.71 24.34
CA THR A 161 1.02 -0.04 23.81
C THR A 161 0.43 -1.00 24.85
N VAL A 162 1.25 -1.48 25.80
CA VAL A 162 0.85 -2.58 26.70
C VAL A 162 0.65 -2.12 28.15
N HIS A 163 1.24 -0.99 28.57
CA HIS A 163 1.22 -0.56 29.97
C HIS A 163 0.79 0.91 30.10
N SER A 164 -0.18 1.17 30.99
CA SER A 164 -0.65 2.53 31.32
C SER A 164 0.36 3.35 32.14
N GLU A 165 1.50 2.76 32.48
CA GLU A 165 2.56 3.36 33.30
C GLU A 165 3.79 3.60 32.43
N ASN A 166 3.82 4.72 31.72
CA ASN A 166 5.03 5.18 31.05
C ASN A 166 5.39 6.59 31.53
N SER A 167 6.70 6.88 31.59
CA SER A 167 7.21 8.17 32.03
C SER A 167 6.94 9.30 31.03
N MET A 168 6.35 8.99 29.88
CA MET A 168 5.96 9.97 28.86
C MET A 168 4.51 10.41 28.99
N THR A 169 3.68 9.71 29.76
CA THR A 169 2.30 10.09 30.04
C THR A 169 2.07 9.88 31.53
N THR A 170 2.31 10.92 32.32
CA THR A 170 2.17 10.85 33.77
C THR A 170 0.84 11.48 34.16
N THR A 171 -0.07 10.68 34.73
CA THR A 171 -1.32 11.18 35.31
C THR A 171 -1.14 11.36 36.82
N VAL A 172 -1.30 12.58 37.31
CA VAL A 172 -1.23 12.90 38.74
C VAL A 172 -2.60 13.31 39.27
N PRO A 173 -2.95 12.91 40.50
CA PRO A 173 -4.13 13.46 41.17
C PRO A 173 -3.84 14.90 41.61
N LEU A 174 -4.81 15.79 41.37
CA LEU A 174 -4.84 17.15 41.87
C LEU A 174 -5.93 17.24 42.92
N PHE A 175 -5.58 17.72 44.11
CA PHE A 175 -6.53 17.92 45.21
C PHE A 175 -6.85 19.41 45.31
N ASP A 176 -8.11 19.76 45.07
CA ASP A 176 -8.61 21.11 45.32
C ASP A 176 -8.98 21.19 46.81
N LEU A 177 -8.19 21.97 47.56
CA LEU A 177 -8.33 22.13 49.00
C LEU A 177 -8.86 23.54 49.33
N GLU A 178 -9.84 23.63 50.22
CA GLU A 178 -10.33 24.90 50.74
C GLU A 178 -9.96 25.04 52.22
N ARG A 179 -9.55 26.25 52.61
CA ARG A 179 -9.35 26.60 54.02
C ARG A 179 -10.60 27.26 54.57
N GLN A 180 -11.24 26.62 55.53
CA GLN A 180 -12.46 27.08 56.17
C GLN A 180 -12.19 28.25 57.13
N PRO A 181 -13.21 29.06 57.49
CA PRO A 181 -13.05 30.23 58.37
C PRO A 181 -12.51 29.92 59.78
N ASP A 182 -12.72 28.70 60.27
CA ASP A 182 -12.21 28.21 61.56
C ASP A 182 -10.75 27.74 61.49
N GLY A 183 -10.14 27.77 60.31
CA GLY A 183 -8.77 27.33 60.05
C GLY A 183 -8.63 25.86 59.65
N ALA A 184 -9.70 25.07 59.63
CA ALA A 184 -9.69 23.71 59.10
C ALA A 184 -9.46 23.71 57.58
N VAL A 185 -8.94 22.59 57.05
CA VAL A 185 -8.75 22.38 55.61
C VAL A 185 -9.69 21.25 55.18
N SER A 186 -10.53 21.50 54.17
CA SER A 186 -11.40 20.51 53.54
C SER A 186 -10.88 20.15 52.15
N LEU A 187 -11.13 18.90 51.75
CA LEU A 187 -10.94 18.44 50.38
C LEU A 187 -12.25 18.65 49.62
N GLU A 188 -12.24 19.54 48.63
CA GLU A 188 -13.43 19.89 47.85
C GLU A 188 -13.59 18.96 46.64
N GLU A 189 -12.51 18.76 45.88
CA GLU A 189 -12.53 17.98 44.65
C GLU A 189 -11.20 17.24 44.43
N VAL A 190 -11.27 16.07 43.79
CA VAL A 190 -10.10 15.36 43.26
C VAL A 190 -10.20 15.35 41.75
N ARG A 191 -9.24 16.00 41.08
CA ARG A 191 -9.09 16.02 39.62
C ARG A 191 -7.88 15.19 39.21
N SER A 192 -7.75 14.91 37.92
CA SER A 192 -6.54 14.33 37.35
C SER A 192 -5.95 15.30 36.32
N ALA A 193 -4.63 15.44 36.32
CA ALA A 193 -3.90 16.08 35.23
C ALA A 193 -2.96 15.06 34.59
N THR A 194 -3.02 14.96 33.26
CA THR A 194 -2.13 14.10 32.48
C THR A 194 -1.10 14.96 31.77
N PHE A 195 0.17 14.68 32.04
CA PHE A 195 1.32 15.32 31.39
C PHE A 195 1.87 14.40 30.32
N GLU A 196 1.88 14.88 29.09
CA GLU A 196 2.49 14.21 27.95
C GLU A 196 3.86 14.81 27.66
N HIS A 197 4.89 13.98 27.66
CA HIS A 197 6.22 14.34 27.21
C HIS A 197 6.36 13.90 25.75
N PRO A 198 6.70 14.83 24.82
CA PRO A 198 6.94 14.46 23.43
C PRO A 198 8.20 13.59 23.32
N LEU A 199 8.28 12.79 22.24
CA LEU A 199 9.54 12.12 21.89
C LEU A 199 10.65 13.17 21.70
N PRO A 200 11.85 12.96 22.27
CA PRO A 200 12.96 13.90 22.10
C PRO A 200 13.30 14.10 20.62
N GLU A 201 13.52 15.35 20.20
CA GLU A 201 13.84 15.66 18.79
C GLU A 201 15.05 14.88 18.27
N ALA A 202 16.09 14.73 19.09
CA ALA A 202 17.27 13.93 18.73
C ALA A 202 16.95 12.45 18.47
N PHE A 203 15.96 11.88 19.17
CA PHE A 203 15.49 10.52 18.93
C PHE A 203 14.71 10.43 17.61
N VAL A 204 13.84 11.42 17.33
CA VAL A 204 13.06 11.50 16.09
C VAL A 204 13.99 11.62 14.88
N GLU A 205 15.00 12.48 14.97
CA GLU A 205 16.02 12.65 13.94
C GLU A 205 16.84 11.36 13.73
N GLY A 206 17.28 10.72 14.82
CA GLY A 206 17.98 9.44 14.74
C GLY A 206 17.13 8.35 14.07
N LEU A 207 15.83 8.30 14.37
CA LEU A 207 14.89 7.38 13.73
C LEU A 207 14.74 7.68 12.24
N HIS A 208 14.59 8.95 11.86
CA HIS A 208 14.51 9.36 10.45
C HIS A 208 15.73 8.85 9.67
N GLN A 209 16.94 9.19 10.14
CA GLN A 209 18.19 8.79 9.49
C GLN A 209 18.37 7.27 9.44
N MET A 210 17.97 6.54 10.49
CA MET A 210 17.98 5.08 10.48
C MET A 210 17.06 4.52 9.40
N LEU A 211 15.82 5.01 9.33
CA LEU A 211 14.85 4.52 8.34
C LEU A 211 15.31 4.77 6.90
N GLU A 212 15.95 5.91 6.62
CA GLU A 212 16.54 6.20 5.30
C GLU A 212 17.63 5.18 4.94
N ARG A 213 18.57 4.92 5.87
CA ARG A 213 19.64 3.92 5.66
C ARG A 213 19.08 2.52 5.44
N LEU A 214 18.13 2.09 6.28
CA LEU A 214 17.51 0.77 6.15
C LEU A 214 16.73 0.64 4.83
N ALA A 215 16.07 1.70 4.38
CA ALA A 215 15.37 1.72 3.09
C ALA A 215 16.36 1.66 1.90
N GLU A 216 17.51 2.33 1.99
CA GLU A 216 18.55 2.23 0.97
C GLU A 216 19.13 0.80 0.90
N GLN A 217 19.51 0.23 2.04
CA GLN A 217 20.01 -1.15 2.13
C GLN A 217 18.99 -2.16 1.60
N LEU A 218 17.72 -2.04 2.00
CA LEU A 218 16.66 -2.92 1.52
C LEU A 218 16.40 -2.74 0.02
N THR A 219 16.56 -1.54 -0.52
CA THR A 219 16.46 -1.31 -1.97
C THR A 219 17.56 -2.06 -2.73
N ALA A 220 18.79 -2.04 -2.24
CA ALA A 220 19.88 -2.82 -2.81
C ALA A 220 19.59 -4.33 -2.71
N ARG A 221 19.18 -4.79 -1.52
CA ARG A 221 18.86 -6.20 -1.27
C ARG A 221 17.71 -6.71 -2.13
N LEU A 222 16.67 -5.91 -2.35
CA LEU A 222 15.55 -6.26 -3.22
C LEU A 222 15.98 -6.47 -4.68
N LYS A 223 17.02 -5.78 -5.16
CA LYS A 223 17.58 -6.03 -6.50
C LYS A 223 18.23 -7.41 -6.57
N GLU A 224 18.99 -7.78 -5.55
CA GLU A 224 19.62 -9.11 -5.45
C GLU A 224 18.58 -10.22 -5.36
N LEU A 225 17.54 -10.03 -4.54
CA LEU A 225 16.46 -11.01 -4.35
C LEU A 225 15.60 -11.24 -5.62
N LYS A 226 15.68 -10.37 -6.63
CA LYS A 226 15.05 -10.61 -7.93
C LYS A 226 15.77 -11.69 -8.74
N GLN A 227 17.09 -11.81 -8.60
CA GLN A 227 17.87 -12.70 -9.45
C GLN A 227 17.45 -14.17 -9.29
N PRO A 228 17.29 -14.72 -8.06
CA PRO A 228 16.79 -16.09 -7.89
C PRO A 228 15.40 -16.33 -8.49
N ILE A 229 14.53 -15.32 -8.50
CA ILE A 229 13.23 -15.42 -9.18
C ILE A 229 13.46 -15.59 -10.68
N VAL A 230 14.27 -14.72 -11.28
CA VAL A 230 14.58 -14.80 -12.72
C VAL A 230 15.25 -16.13 -13.08
N ASP A 231 16.13 -16.64 -12.23
CA ASP A 231 16.85 -17.90 -12.45
C ASP A 231 15.95 -19.14 -12.34
N GLU A 232 14.91 -19.08 -11.50
CA GLU A 232 13.92 -20.17 -11.32
C GLU A 232 12.90 -20.23 -12.47
N VAL A 233 12.72 -19.15 -13.22
CA VAL A 233 11.72 -19.05 -14.27
C VAL A 233 12.15 -19.82 -15.53
N THR A 234 11.33 -20.77 -15.97
CA THR A 234 11.51 -21.43 -17.26
C THR A 234 10.69 -20.77 -18.37
N PRO A 235 11.06 -20.94 -19.66
CA PRO A 235 10.24 -20.49 -20.78
C PRO A 235 8.81 -21.03 -20.75
N GLU A 236 8.61 -22.27 -20.31
CA GLU A 236 7.29 -22.89 -20.18
C GLU A 236 6.46 -22.21 -19.09
N MET A 237 7.06 -21.88 -17.94
CA MET A 237 6.39 -21.13 -16.88
C MET A 237 5.97 -19.73 -17.34
N LEU A 238 6.84 -19.03 -18.08
CA LEU A 238 6.49 -17.72 -18.67
C LEU A 238 5.34 -17.84 -19.66
N SER A 239 5.39 -18.85 -20.53
CA SER A 239 4.33 -19.11 -21.50
C SER A 239 2.99 -19.39 -20.80
N GLU A 240 3.00 -20.19 -19.73
CA GLU A 240 1.80 -20.49 -18.93
C GLU A 240 1.27 -19.22 -18.25
N LEU A 241 2.12 -18.45 -17.57
CA LEU A 241 1.73 -17.21 -16.90
C LEU A 241 1.18 -16.16 -17.87
N PHE A 242 1.69 -16.15 -19.11
CA PHE A 242 1.23 -15.27 -20.17
C PHE A 242 -0.13 -15.70 -20.73
N GLN A 243 -0.33 -17.01 -20.96
CA GLN A 243 -1.58 -17.56 -21.50
C GLN A 243 -2.71 -17.59 -20.46
N HIS A 244 -2.36 -17.74 -19.19
CA HIS A 244 -3.29 -17.89 -18.07
C HIS A 244 -2.93 -16.92 -16.92
N PRO A 245 -3.05 -15.60 -17.14
CA PRO A 245 -2.70 -14.65 -16.09
C PRO A 245 -3.64 -14.75 -14.89
N GLU A 246 -3.04 -14.76 -13.71
CA GLU A 246 -3.76 -14.63 -12.45
C GLU A 246 -3.68 -13.17 -11.98
N LEU A 247 -4.72 -12.40 -12.28
CA LEU A 247 -4.79 -11.00 -11.84
C LEU A 247 -5.09 -10.90 -10.35
N VAL A 248 -4.60 -9.81 -9.73
CA VAL A 248 -5.12 -9.38 -8.44
C VAL A 248 -6.57 -8.95 -8.64
N GLN A 249 -7.49 -9.56 -7.91
CA GLN A 249 -8.91 -9.28 -8.00
C GLN A 249 -9.35 -8.47 -6.79
N VAL A 250 -9.98 -7.33 -7.03
CA VAL A 250 -10.60 -6.52 -6.00
C VAL A 250 -12.05 -6.94 -5.82
N ARG A 251 -12.49 -7.14 -4.58
CA ARG A 251 -13.88 -7.48 -4.23
C ARG A 251 -14.45 -6.39 -3.36
N ALA A 252 -15.57 -5.81 -3.78
CA ALA A 252 -16.33 -4.92 -2.91
C ALA A 252 -17.02 -5.74 -1.81
N VAL A 253 -16.81 -5.35 -0.55
CA VAL A 253 -17.45 -5.95 0.63
C VAL A 253 -18.03 -4.86 1.52
N ALA A 254 -19.04 -5.16 2.34
CA ALA A 254 -19.59 -4.14 3.22
C ALA A 254 -18.58 -3.77 4.31
N ALA A 255 -18.56 -2.49 4.73
CA ALA A 255 -17.76 -2.07 5.89
C ALA A 255 -18.17 -2.82 7.17
N ALA A 256 -19.43 -3.25 7.28
CA ALA A 256 -19.93 -4.07 8.39
C ALA A 256 -19.30 -5.48 8.47
N ASP A 257 -18.73 -5.97 7.37
CA ASP A 257 -18.04 -7.26 7.31
C ASP A 257 -16.56 -7.16 7.69
N TRP A 258 -16.04 -5.95 7.95
CA TRP A 258 -14.65 -5.78 8.37
C TRP A 258 -14.44 -6.28 9.80
N SER A 259 -13.44 -7.16 9.99
CA SER A 259 -12.98 -7.55 11.32
C SER A 259 -11.52 -7.14 11.56
N PRO A 260 -11.20 -6.55 12.72
CA PRO A 260 -9.81 -6.28 13.10
C PRO A 260 -8.98 -7.56 13.30
N ASP A 261 -9.64 -8.72 13.48
CA ASP A 261 -8.99 -10.02 13.62
C ASP A 261 -8.68 -10.68 12.28
N ASP A 262 -9.22 -10.14 11.17
CA ASP A 262 -8.97 -10.67 9.84
C ASP A 262 -7.49 -10.55 9.48
N ARG A 263 -6.95 -11.65 8.96
CA ARG A 263 -5.57 -11.72 8.52
C ARG A 263 -5.54 -11.78 7.01
N ARG A 264 -4.58 -11.05 6.43
CA ARG A 264 -4.26 -11.18 5.01
C ARG A 264 -3.98 -12.68 4.70
N PRO A 265 -4.67 -13.29 3.73
CA PRO A 265 -4.36 -14.65 3.31
C PRO A 265 -2.90 -14.75 2.84
N PRO A 266 -2.20 -15.87 3.08
CA PRO A 266 -0.84 -16.04 2.59
C PRO A 266 -0.81 -16.00 1.06
N PHE A 267 0.31 -15.58 0.49
CA PHE A 267 0.55 -15.77 -0.94
C PHE A 267 0.58 -17.27 -1.27
N PRO A 268 -0.04 -17.73 -2.38
CA PRO A 268 -0.67 -16.96 -3.46
C PRO A 268 -2.16 -16.67 -3.26
N SER A 269 -2.81 -17.27 -2.25
CA SER A 269 -4.25 -17.07 -1.96
C SER A 269 -4.65 -15.61 -1.72
N SER A 270 -3.66 -14.76 -1.44
CA SER A 270 -3.79 -13.31 -1.39
C SER A 270 -4.15 -12.63 -2.73
N ARG A 271 -4.49 -13.34 -3.82
CA ARG A 271 -4.91 -12.68 -5.07
C ARG A 271 -6.20 -11.87 -4.94
N PHE A 272 -7.06 -12.19 -3.97
CA PHE A 272 -8.26 -11.40 -3.69
C PHE A 272 -7.96 -10.30 -2.66
N ARG A 273 -8.45 -9.09 -2.94
CA ARG A 273 -8.35 -7.92 -2.07
C ARG A 273 -9.73 -7.38 -1.80
N ASP A 274 -10.16 -7.46 -0.56
CA ASP A 274 -11.43 -6.91 -0.14
C ASP A 274 -11.29 -5.40 0.01
N VAL A 275 -12.19 -4.66 -0.61
CA VAL A 275 -12.33 -3.21 -0.50
C VAL A 275 -13.64 -2.95 0.22
N HIS A 276 -13.52 -2.44 1.44
CA HIS A 276 -14.66 -2.16 2.29
C HIS A 276 -15.35 -0.88 1.83
N ILE A 277 -16.62 -1.03 1.52
CA ILE A 277 -17.48 0.03 1.03
C ILE A 277 -18.24 0.65 2.19
N VAL A 278 -18.12 1.98 2.32
CA VAL A 278 -18.90 2.76 3.29
C VAL A 278 -20.10 3.35 2.55
N GLU A 279 -21.31 3.07 3.04
CA GLU A 279 -22.51 3.74 2.54
C GLU A 279 -22.46 5.22 2.93
N GLY A 280 -22.49 6.12 1.94
CA GLY A 280 -22.56 7.55 2.21
C GLY A 280 -23.99 8.02 2.48
N GLU A 281 -24.12 9.04 3.34
CA GLU A 281 -25.40 9.63 3.76
C GLU A 281 -26.23 10.26 2.62
N SER A 282 -25.61 10.50 1.45
CA SER A 282 -26.24 11.13 0.27
C SER A 282 -26.37 10.21 -0.95
N GLY A 283 -26.18 8.89 -0.78
CA GLY A 283 -26.15 7.93 -1.89
C GLY A 283 -24.83 7.93 -2.68
N SER A 284 -23.80 8.63 -2.20
CA SER A 284 -22.44 8.51 -2.72
C SER A 284 -21.69 7.39 -1.99
N THR A 285 -21.27 6.38 -2.73
CA THR A 285 -20.44 5.29 -2.22
C THR A 285 -18.97 5.67 -2.32
N SER A 286 -18.19 5.56 -1.24
CA SER A 286 -16.74 5.72 -1.28
C SER A 286 -16.04 4.40 -0.96
N ALA A 287 -14.91 4.20 -1.62
CA ALA A 287 -14.05 3.04 -1.48
C ALA A 287 -12.61 3.53 -1.34
N THR A 288 -11.88 3.01 -0.36
CA THR A 288 -10.45 3.34 -0.17
C THR A 288 -9.64 2.07 -0.34
N LEU A 289 -8.79 2.05 -1.37
CA LEU A 289 -7.72 1.07 -1.52
C LEU A 289 -6.46 1.67 -0.89
N THR A 290 -6.06 1.20 0.29
CA THR A 290 -4.81 1.62 0.97
C THR A 290 -3.64 0.73 0.64
#